data_AF-A0A3P3R391-F1
#
_entry.id   AF-A0A3P3R391-F1
#
_cell.length_a   1.000
_cell.length_b   1.000
_cell.length_c   1.000
_cell.angle_alpha   90.00
_cell.angle_beta   90.00
_cell.angle_gamma   90.00
#
_symmetry.space_group_name_H-M   'P 1'
#
loop_
_entity.id
_entity.type
_entity.pdbx_description
1 polymer ?
#
loop_
_entity_poly.entity_id
_entity_poly.type
_entity_poly.pdbx_seq_one_letter_code
_entity_poly.pdbx_strand_id
1 'polypeptide(L)' 'MTTTSQHRSQPEGTQQPTGHKSVLICPTCGHESPLTGDWHVVEITDEDGRRRMYDCPVCWTTVIAQPQLD' A
#
# COMPACT_ATOMS: atom_id res chain seq x y z
N MET A 1 33.06 -34.43 -11.88
CA MET A 1 32.59 -34.22 -10.50
C MET A 1 31.72 -32.97 -10.53
N THR A 2 30.42 -33.11 -10.75
CA THR A 2 29.46 -32.01 -10.95
C THR A 2 28.65 -31.82 -9.68
N THR A 3 28.84 -30.69 -8.99
CA THR A 3 28.10 -30.36 -7.77
C THR A 3 26.78 -29.68 -8.14
N THR A 4 25.69 -30.39 -7.91
CA THR A 4 24.31 -29.91 -8.01
C THR A 4 24.02 -28.91 -6.89
N SER A 5 23.87 -27.62 -7.22
CA SER A 5 23.36 -26.62 -6.27
C SER A 5 21.85 -26.47 -6.48
N GLN A 6 21.09 -27.05 -5.54
CA GLN A 6 19.64 -27.09 -5.53
C GLN A 6 19.08 -25.76 -5.01
N HIS A 7 18.69 -24.87 -5.92
CA HIS A 7 17.80 -23.74 -5.58
C HIS A 7 16.35 -24.21 -5.72
N ARG A 8 15.79 -24.74 -4.63
CA ARG A 8 14.42 -25.22 -4.55
C ARG A 8 13.47 -24.06 -4.18
N SER A 9 12.60 -23.74 -5.15
CA SER A 9 11.21 -23.29 -4.99
C SER A 9 10.94 -21.94 -4.33
N GLN A 10 10.95 -20.87 -5.13
CA GLN A 10 9.92 -19.84 -4.95
C GLN A 10 8.69 -20.26 -5.77
N PRO A 11 7.49 -20.35 -5.17
CA PRO A 11 6.27 -20.28 -5.96
C PRO A 11 6.14 -18.83 -6.41
N GLU A 12 6.48 -18.58 -7.68
CA GLU A 12 6.04 -17.36 -8.35
C GLU A 12 4.52 -17.44 -8.46
N GLY A 13 3.84 -17.04 -7.39
CA GLY A 13 2.45 -16.65 -7.45
C GLY A 13 2.40 -15.47 -8.41
N THR A 14 2.01 -15.75 -9.65
CA THR A 14 1.59 -14.76 -10.63
C THR A 14 0.56 -13.86 -9.94
N GLN A 15 1.01 -12.75 -9.38
CA GLN A 15 0.14 -11.69 -8.89
C GLN A 15 -0.46 -11.07 -10.13
N GLN A 16 -1.58 -11.65 -10.54
CA GLN A 16 -2.45 -11.13 -11.58
C GLN A 16 -2.67 -9.64 -11.32
N PRO A 17 -2.34 -8.72 -12.25
CA PRO A 17 -2.53 -7.30 -12.04
C PRO A 17 -4.02 -6.99 -12.12
N THR A 18 -4.75 -7.29 -11.05
CA THR A 18 -6.15 -6.96 -10.88
C THR A 18 -6.24 -5.51 -10.43
N GLY A 19 -6.56 -4.63 -11.38
CA GLY A 19 -6.82 -3.22 -11.17
C GLY A 19 -5.57 -2.37 -11.34
N HIS A 20 -5.75 -1.22 -11.98
CA HIS A 20 -4.77 -0.14 -12.05
C HIS A 20 -4.54 0.38 -10.62
N LYS A 21 -3.69 -0.32 -9.85
CA LYS A 21 -3.39 0.00 -8.46
C LYS A 21 -2.53 1.25 -8.45
N SER A 22 -3.13 2.39 -8.17
CA SER A 22 -2.41 3.63 -7.86
C SER A 22 -1.40 3.33 -6.75
N VAL A 23 -0.11 3.52 -7.02
CA VAL A 23 0.94 3.44 -5.99
C VAL A 23 0.99 4.80 -5.31
N LEU A 24 0.93 4.80 -3.99
CA LEU A 24 1.17 6.01 -3.22
C LEU A 24 2.64 6.08 -2.85
N ILE A 25 3.15 7.30 -2.78
CA ILE A 25 4.52 7.61 -2.37
C ILE A 25 4.42 8.59 -1.22
N CYS A 26 5.00 8.23 -0.07
CA CYS A 26 5.06 9.12 1.08
C CYS A 26 6.06 10.26 0.78
N PRO A 27 5.65 11.54 0.80
CA PRO A 27 6.53 12.65 0.48
C PRO A 27 7.60 12.91 1.56
N THR A 28 7.45 12.32 2.75
CA THR A 28 8.36 12.56 3.88
C THR A 28 9.50 11.54 3.96
N CYS A 29 9.21 10.24 3.77
CA CYS A 29 10.21 9.18 3.88
C CYS A 29 10.46 8.41 2.58
N GLY A 30 9.68 8.67 1.53
CA GLY A 30 9.78 7.96 0.26
C GLY A 30 9.19 6.55 0.27
N HIS A 31 8.45 6.15 1.31
CA HIS A 31 7.79 4.85 1.33
C HIS A 31 6.76 4.72 0.19
N GLU A 32 6.86 3.63 -0.57
CA GLU A 32 5.99 3.35 -1.71
C GLU A 32 5.20 2.08 -1.45
N SER A 33 3.87 2.15 -1.59
CA SER A 33 3.01 0.97 -1.49
C SER A 33 1.72 1.20 -2.29
N PRO A 34 1.10 0.15 -2.87
CA PRO A 34 -0.20 0.27 -3.51
C PRO A 34 -1.23 0.93 -2.58
N LEU A 35 -2.22 1.65 -3.11
CA LEU A 35 -3.27 2.30 -2.30
C LEU A 35 -4.00 1.33 -1.35
N THR A 36 -4.15 0.06 -1.75
CA THR A 36 -4.73 -1.02 -0.93
C THR A 36 -3.68 -1.85 -0.18
N GLY A 37 -2.44 -1.36 -0.12
CA GLY A 37 -1.31 -2.02 0.50
C GLY A 37 -1.19 -1.68 1.98
N ASP A 38 0.04 -1.44 2.44
CA ASP A 38 0.41 -1.34 3.85
C ASP A 38 0.10 0.03 4.50
N TRP A 39 -0.69 0.87 3.83
CA TRP A 39 -1.10 2.16 4.38
C TRP A 39 -2.02 1.97 5.59
N HIS A 40 -1.79 2.75 6.63
CA HIS A 40 -2.69 2.77 7.76
C HIS A 40 -3.89 3.67 7.42
N VAL A 41 -5.05 3.04 7.21
CA VAL A 41 -6.26 3.74 6.77
C VAL A 41 -7.09 4.12 7.98
N VAL A 42 -7.34 5.42 8.15
CA VAL A 42 -8.20 5.95 9.20
C VAL A 42 -9.45 6.53 8.56
N GLU A 43 -10.62 6.10 9.03
CA GLU A 43 -11.90 6.65 8.64
C GLU A 43 -12.39 7.58 9.74
N ILE A 44 -12.60 8.85 9.40
CA ILE A 44 -13.06 9.89 10.31
C ILE A 44 -14.43 10.35 9.82
N THR A 45 -15.36 10.53 10.76
CA THR A 45 -16.68 11.11 10.48
C THR A 45 -16.83 12.37 11.32
N ASP A 46 -16.95 13.51 10.65
CA ASP A 46 -17.07 14.84 11.25
C ASP A 46 -18.36 15.53 10.77
N GLU A 47 -18.59 16.78 11.19
CA GLU A 47 -19.70 17.61 10.68
C GLU A 47 -19.63 17.82 9.15
N ASP A 48 -18.42 17.81 8.56
CA ASP A 48 -18.17 17.89 7.11
C ASP A 48 -18.42 16.57 6.36
N GLY A 49 -18.79 15.49 7.07
CA GLY A 49 -19.03 14.17 6.50
C GLY A 49 -17.90 13.17 6.74
N ARG A 50 -17.88 12.10 5.93
CA ARG A 50 -16.90 11.01 6.06
C ARG A 50 -15.64 11.32 5.27
N ARG A 51 -14.49 11.11 5.90
CA ARG A 51 -13.17 11.25 5.28
C ARG A 51 -12.36 9.99 5.52
N ARG A 52 -11.58 9.61 4.51
CA ARG A 52 -10.60 8.52 4.60
C ARG A 52 -9.20 9.10 4.48
N MET A 53 -8.37 8.81 5.47
CA MET A 53 -6.98 9.24 5.55
C MET A 53 -6.06 8.03 5.41
N TYR A 54 -4.96 8.21 4.69
CA TYR A 54 -3.94 7.19 4.46
C TYR A 54 -2.63 7.63 5.10
N ASP A 55 -2.24 6.99 6.19
CA ASP A 55 -1.02 7.29 6.92
C ASP A 55 0.11 6.34 6.55
N CYS A 56 1.32 6.89 6.44
CA CYS A 56 2.52 6.13 6.17
C CYS A 56 2.88 5.22 7.35
N PRO A 57 3.09 3.90 7.14
CA PRO A 57 3.44 2.98 8.24
C PRO A 57 4.85 3.21 8.80
N VAL A 58 5.70 3.96 8.08
CA VAL A 58 7.10 4.20 8.47
C VAL A 58 7.24 5.46 9.33
N CYS A 59 6.66 6.57 8.87
CA CYS A 59 6.83 7.89 9.49
C CYS A 59 5.52 8.51 10.00
N TRP A 60 4.40 7.79 9.88
CA TRP A 60 3.06 8.19 10.34
C TRP A 60 2.54 9.49 9.73
N THR A 61 3.16 9.95 8.64
CA THR A 61 2.67 11.11 7.89
C THR A 61 1.44 10.71 7.08
N THR A 62 0.36 11.49 7.19
CA THR A 62 -0.79 11.37 6.30
C THR A 62 -0.41 11.77 4.88
N VAL A 63 -0.54 10.83 3.95
CA VAL A 63 -0.19 11.00 2.54
C VAL A 63 -1.39 11.51 1.75
N ILE A 64 -2.59 11.03 2.08
CA ILE A 64 -3.84 11.44 1.42
C ILE A 64 -4.94 11.60 2.45
N ALA A 65 -5.75 12.65 2.30
CA ALA A 65 -7.06 12.78 2.93
C ALA A 65 -8.12 12.97 1.83
N GLN A 66 -9.02 11.99 1.65
CA GLN A 66 -10.09 12.04 0.66
C GLN A 66 -11.45 12.13 1.35
N PRO A 67 -12.34 13.07 0.95
CA PRO A 67 -13.74 12.96 1.29
C PRO A 67 -14.33 11.69 0.66
N GLN A 68 -15.17 10.98 1.41
CA GLN A 68 -15.95 9.86 0.90
C GLN A 68 -17.32 10.41 0.51
N LEU A 69 -17.55 10.56 -0.80
CA LEU A 69 -18.88 10.83 -1.34
C LEU A 69 -19.62 9.48 -1.36
N ASP A 70 -20.67 9.37 -0.55
CA ASP A 70 -21.60 8.24 -0.58
C ASP A 70 -22.49 8.29 -1.83
#